data_AF-X1BE85-F1
#
_entry.id   AF-X1BE85-F1
#
_cell.length_a   1.000
_cell.length_b   1.000
_cell.length_c   1.000
_cell.angle_alpha   90.00
_cell.angle_beta   90.00
_cell.angle_gamma   90.00
#
_symmetry.space_group_name_H-M   'P 1'
#
loop_
_entity.id
_entity.type
_entity.pdbx_description
1 polymer ?
#
loop_
_entity_poly.entity_id
_entity_poly.type
_entity_poly.pdbx_seq_one_letter_code
_entity_poly.pdbx_strand_id
1 'polypeptide(L)'
;MGELVFQFFLSYRLKLLHFLIQDPETEIILCYLEGIKEGRIDTLRKILKDNTKPIIVLKGGKSERGSIAAKTHTASISGDNKIWKNFFRQYNIIEVDSLEQLLHSARLIDCYGGFKVHNLAVVS
;
A
#
# COMPACT_ATOMS: atom_id res chain seq x y z
N MET A 1 -6.14 26.48 -5.10
CA MET A 1 -4.93 26.43 -4.26
C MET A 1 -4.73 25.07 -3.55
N GLY A 2 -5.75 24.20 -3.44
CA GLY A 2 -5.63 22.85 -2.85
C GLY A 2 -5.12 21.73 -3.79
N GLU A 3 -5.28 21.87 -5.11
CA GLU A 3 -4.84 20.85 -6.08
C GLU A 3 -3.30 20.72 -6.21
N LEU A 4 -2.57 21.85 -6.16
CA LEU A 4 -1.11 21.85 -6.27
C LEU A 4 -0.40 21.20 -5.07
N VAL A 5 -0.99 21.29 -3.86
CA VAL A 5 -0.43 20.69 -2.64
C VAL A 5 -0.59 19.16 -2.64
N PHE A 6 -1.74 18.65 -3.13
CA PHE A 6 -1.97 17.21 -3.29
C PHE A 6 -1.10 16.60 -4.39
N GLN A 7 -0.85 17.33 -5.48
CA GLN A 7 -0.04 16.86 -6.60
C GLN A 7 1.47 16.83 -6.27
N PHE A 8 1.93 17.70 -5.37
CA PHE A 8 3.30 17.66 -4.83
C PHE A 8 3.53 16.38 -4.00
N PHE A 9 2.58 15.98 -3.15
CA PHE A 9 2.67 14.72 -2.38
C PHE A 9 2.77 13.48 -3.28
N LEU A 10 2.13 13.49 -4.45
CA LEU A 10 2.12 12.35 -5.39
C LEU A 10 3.47 12.09 -6.08
N SER A 11 4.28 13.13 -6.32
CA SER A 11 5.56 12.95 -7.03
C SER A 11 6.66 12.32 -6.17
N TYR A 12 6.60 12.51 -4.85
CA TYR A 12 7.63 12.03 -3.90
C TYR A 12 7.27 10.72 -3.20
N ARG A 13 6.11 10.11 -3.46
CA ARG A 13 5.68 8.88 -2.73
C ARG A 13 6.66 7.72 -2.87
N LEU A 14 7.18 7.48 -4.08
CA LEU A 14 8.21 6.45 -4.29
C LEU A 14 9.55 6.85 -3.66
N LYS A 15 9.85 8.15 -3.69
CA LYS A 15 10.90 8.85 -2.92
C LYS A 15 10.96 8.34 -1.47
N LEU A 16 9.85 8.64 -0.80
CA LEU A 16 9.62 8.40 0.61
C LEU A 16 9.55 6.90 0.92
N LEU A 17 8.83 6.11 0.11
CA LEU A 17 8.77 4.66 0.29
C LEU A 17 10.18 4.04 0.24
N HIS A 18 10.99 4.45 -0.73
CA HIS A 18 12.37 3.96 -0.83
C HIS A 18 13.19 4.35 0.40
N PHE A 19 13.08 5.61 0.85
CA PHE A 19 13.73 6.07 2.07
C PHE A 19 13.31 5.23 3.30
N LEU A 20 12.01 5.04 3.52
CA LEU A 20 11.47 4.26 4.65
C LEU A 20 11.89 2.78 4.61
N ILE A 21 12.03 2.20 3.42
CA ILE A 21 12.55 0.83 3.28
C ILE A 21 14.01 0.75 3.72
N GLN A 22 14.82 1.78 3.48
CA GLN A 22 16.24 1.81 3.86
C GLN A 22 16.49 2.30 5.29
N ASP A 23 15.54 3.01 5.90
CA ASP A 23 15.68 3.60 7.22
C ASP A 23 15.66 2.53 8.34
N PRO A 24 16.75 2.30 9.09
CA PRO A 24 16.79 1.22 10.09
C PRO A 24 15.80 1.40 11.25
N GLU A 25 15.36 2.63 11.54
CA GLU A 25 14.39 2.94 12.60
C GLU A 25 12.94 2.66 12.16
N THR A 26 12.69 2.52 10.86
CA THR A 26 11.37 2.18 10.35
C THR A 26 11.17 0.67 10.31
N GLU A 27 10.31 0.14 11.17
CA GLU A 27 10.04 -1.31 11.24
C GLU A 27 8.79 -1.74 10.43
N ILE A 28 7.77 -0.89 10.35
CA ILE A 28 6.50 -1.16 9.67
C ILE A 28 6.10 0.04 8.80
N ILE A 29 5.67 -0.21 7.56
CA ILE A 29 5.28 0.85 6.62
C ILE A 29 3.77 0.78 6.35
N LEU A 30 3.05 1.84 6.68
CA LEU A 30 1.62 1.98 6.36
C LEU A 30 1.44 2.93 5.19
N CYS A 31 0.61 2.55 4.22
CA CYS A 31 0.45 3.30 2.98
C CYS A 31 -1.02 3.43 2.59
N TYR A 32 -1.47 4.66 2.32
CA TYR A 32 -2.72 4.89 1.61
C TYR A 32 -2.43 5.07 0.10
N LEU A 33 -2.98 4.18 -0.73
CA LEU A 33 -2.67 4.12 -2.16
C LEU A 33 -3.89 4.39 -3.04
N GLU A 34 -3.89 5.50 -3.75
CA GLU A 34 -4.97 5.83 -4.72
C GLU A 34 -4.65 5.32 -6.13
N GLY A 35 -3.37 5.22 -6.47
CA GLY A 35 -2.91 4.68 -7.73
C GLY A 35 -1.45 5.05 -7.98
N ILE A 36 -0.89 4.49 -9.05
CA ILE A 36 0.47 4.81 -9.51
C ILE A 36 0.40 5.13 -11.00
N LYS A 37 1.05 6.23 -11.39
CA LYS A 37 1.18 6.62 -12.79
C LYS A 37 1.88 5.50 -13.57
N GLU A 38 1.42 5.21 -14.77
CA GLU A 38 1.81 4.03 -15.57
C GLU A 38 3.34 3.86 -15.70
N GLY A 39 4.09 4.94 -15.96
CA GLY A 39 5.56 4.92 -16.05
C GLY A 39 6.33 4.80 -14.73
N ARG A 40 5.66 4.61 -13.59
CA ARG A 40 6.29 4.50 -12.26
C ARG A 40 6.27 3.09 -11.68
N ILE A 41 5.58 2.14 -12.32
CA ILE A 41 5.51 0.76 -11.80
C ILE A 41 6.87 0.10 -11.75
N ASP A 42 7.71 0.21 -12.78
CA ASP A 42 9.03 -0.44 -12.76
C ASP A 42 9.95 0.14 -11.70
N THR A 43 9.78 1.42 -11.37
CA THR A 43 10.46 2.04 -10.24
C THR A 43 9.97 1.46 -8.92
N LEU A 44 8.64 1.31 -8.75
CA LEU A 44 8.10 0.67 -7.56
C LEU A 44 8.59 -0.78 -7.43
N ARG A 45 8.60 -1.55 -8.51
CA ARG A 45 9.11 -2.94 -8.51
C ARG A 45 10.56 -2.99 -8.04
N LYS A 46 11.42 -2.09 -8.53
CA LYS A 46 12.82 -1.99 -8.08
C LYS A 46 12.92 -1.67 -6.59
N ILE A 47 12.12 -0.72 -6.11
CA ILE A 47 12.11 -0.32 -4.69
C ILE A 47 11.66 -1.49 -3.80
N LEU A 48 10.66 -2.25 -4.21
CA LEU A 48 10.08 -3.35 -3.41
C LEU A 48 10.87 -4.65 -3.48
N LYS A 49 11.71 -4.84 -4.51
CA LYS A 49 12.39 -6.12 -4.78
C LYS A 49 13.18 -6.64 -3.57
N ASP A 50 13.87 -5.74 -2.88
CA ASP A 50 14.75 -6.08 -1.76
C ASP A 50 14.14 -5.71 -0.40
N ASN A 51 12.85 -5.35 -0.37
CA ASN A 51 12.17 -5.00 0.87
C ASN A 51 11.82 -6.24 1.69
N THR A 52 12.26 -6.23 2.95
CA THR A 52 11.92 -7.27 3.95
C THR A 52 10.91 -6.77 4.98
N LYS A 53 10.62 -5.46 5.02
CA LYS A 53 9.74 -4.86 6.01
C LYS A 53 8.26 -5.08 5.65
N PRO A 54 7.39 -5.30 6.63
CA PRO A 54 5.95 -5.37 6.39
C PRO A 54 5.43 -4.04 5.85
N ILE A 55 4.77 -4.11 4.69
CA ILE A 55 4.05 -2.98 4.09
C ILE A 55 2.56 -3.30 4.11
N ILE A 56 1.77 -2.43 4.72
CA ILE A 56 0.32 -2.54 4.80
C ILE A 56 -0.31 -1.41 3.98
N VAL A 57 -1.19 -1.74 3.04
CA VAL A 57 -1.78 -0.81 2.10
C VAL A 57 -3.30 -0.73 2.28
N LEU A 58 -3.79 0.47 2.55
CA LEU A 58 -5.19 0.83 2.35
C LEU A 58 -5.36 1.40 0.94
N LYS A 59 -6.02 0.66 0.06
CA LYS A 59 -6.24 1.09 -1.32
C LYS A 59 -7.47 2.00 -1.41
N GLY A 60 -7.26 3.28 -1.75
CA GLY A 60 -8.33 4.23 -2.07
C GLY A 60 -9.00 3.95 -3.41
N GLY A 61 -10.24 4.42 -3.59
CA GLY A 61 -10.96 4.34 -4.87
C GLY A 61 -11.57 2.97 -5.20
N LYS A 62 -11.79 2.10 -4.21
CA LYS A 62 -12.39 0.75 -4.41
C LYS A 62 -13.88 0.77 -4.76
N SER A 63 -14.63 1.80 -4.38
CA SER A 63 -16.04 1.94 -4.75
C SER A 63 -16.17 2.30 -6.22
N GLU A 64 -17.28 1.94 -6.88
CA GLU A 64 -17.51 2.25 -8.30
C GLU A 64 -17.37 3.77 -8.58
N ARG A 65 -17.96 4.60 -7.71
CA ARG A 65 -17.81 6.06 -7.73
C ARG A 65 -16.37 6.53 -7.47
N GLY A 66 -15.67 5.89 -6.53
CA GLY A 66 -14.28 6.20 -6.20
C GLY A 66 -13.30 5.79 -7.30
N SER A 67 -13.58 4.70 -8.01
CA SER A 67 -12.80 4.23 -9.16
C SER A 67 -12.96 5.17 -10.34
N ILE A 68 -14.19 5.63 -10.61
CA ILE A 68 -14.47 6.64 -11.64
C ILE A 68 -13.76 7.96 -11.30
N ALA A 69 -13.86 8.44 -10.07
CA ALA A 69 -13.18 9.65 -9.61
C ALA A 69 -11.65 9.54 -9.66
N ALA A 70 -11.10 8.37 -9.32
CA ALA A 70 -9.66 8.12 -9.42
C ALA A 70 -9.19 8.06 -10.88
N LYS A 71 -9.98 7.49 -11.79
CA LYS A 71 -9.68 7.43 -13.23
C LYS A 71 -9.65 8.81 -13.88
N THR A 72 -10.57 9.71 -13.53
CA THR A 72 -10.60 11.07 -14.10
C THR A 72 -9.47 11.97 -13.61
N HIS A 73 -8.94 11.75 -12.39
CA HIS A 73 -7.88 12.60 -11.82
C HIS A 73 -6.46 12.03 -11.93
N THR A 74 -6.30 10.73 -12.13
CA THR A 74 -4.98 10.10 -12.26
C THR A 74 -4.96 9.18 -13.47
N ALA A 75 -4.27 9.61 -14.54
CA ALA A 75 -3.77 8.77 -15.62
C ALA A 75 -2.79 7.72 -15.05
N SER A 76 -3.36 6.76 -14.35
CA SER A 76 -2.70 5.78 -13.51
C SER A 76 -3.26 4.42 -13.86
N ILE A 77 -2.51 3.39 -13.51
CA ILE A 77 -3.03 2.03 -13.49
C ILE A 77 -4.01 1.96 -12.30
N SER A 78 -5.18 2.58 -12.44
CA SER A 78 -6.30 2.53 -11.50
C SER A 78 -7.32 1.47 -11.92
N GLY A 79 -7.02 0.70 -12.97
CA GLY A 79 -8.03 0.02 -13.78
C GLY A 79 -8.48 -1.36 -13.32
N ASP A 80 -7.69 -2.11 -12.54
CA ASP A 80 -8.07 -3.48 -12.20
C ASP A 80 -7.59 -3.89 -10.80
N ASN A 81 -8.56 -4.08 -9.89
CA ASN A 81 -8.31 -4.60 -8.55
C ASN A 81 -7.58 -5.94 -8.58
N LYS A 82 -7.76 -6.77 -9.62
CA LYS A 82 -7.03 -8.04 -9.77
C LYS A 82 -5.54 -7.82 -10.02
N ILE A 83 -5.18 -6.81 -10.81
CA ILE A 83 -3.77 -6.47 -11.07
C ILE A 83 -3.11 -6.01 -9.77
N TRP A 84 -3.75 -5.11 -9.02
CA TRP A 84 -3.24 -4.65 -7.73
C TRP A 84 -3.12 -5.77 -6.71
N LYS A 85 -4.14 -6.62 -6.59
CA LYS A 85 -4.11 -7.77 -5.67
C LYS A 85 -2.97 -8.74 -6.00
N ASN A 86 -2.75 -9.04 -7.28
CA ASN A 86 -1.64 -9.87 -7.72
C ASN A 86 -0.28 -9.19 -7.48
N PHE A 87 -0.20 -7.89 -7.75
CA PHE A 87 1.00 -7.09 -7.48
C PHE A 87 1.35 -7.10 -5.99
N PHE A 88 0.39 -6.81 -5.11
CA PHE A 88 0.62 -6.83 -3.66
C PHE A 88 1.06 -8.21 -3.18
N ARG A 89 0.42 -9.28 -3.66
CA ARG A 89 0.81 -10.65 -3.35
C ARG A 89 2.25 -10.98 -3.77
N GLN A 90 2.72 -10.45 -4.91
CA GLN A 90 4.08 -10.68 -5.39
C GLN A 90 5.16 -10.08 -4.46
N TYR A 91 4.85 -8.95 -3.80
CA TYR A 91 5.78 -8.22 -2.94
C TYR A 91 5.46 -8.37 -1.44
N ASN A 92 4.65 -9.38 -1.06
CA ASN A 92 4.20 -9.62 0.32
C ASN A 92 3.59 -8.37 0.98
N ILE A 93 2.90 -7.53 0.21
CA ILE A 93 2.19 -6.35 0.70
C ILE A 93 0.81 -6.80 1.21
N ILE A 94 0.47 -6.40 2.43
CA ILE A 94 -0.81 -6.70 3.06
C ILE A 94 -1.81 -5.63 2.64
N GLU A 95 -2.80 -6.00 1.82
CA GLU A 95 -3.90 -5.11 1.48
C GLU A 95 -5.02 -5.18 2.52
N VAL A 96 -5.48 -4.03 3.00
CA VAL A 96 -6.62 -3.90 3.93
C VAL A 96 -7.73 -3.06 3.33
N ASP A 97 -8.93 -3.19 3.90
CA ASP A 97 -10.15 -2.57 3.38
C ASP A 97 -10.63 -1.36 4.20
N SER A 98 -10.05 -1.13 5.38
CA SER A 98 -10.37 0.02 6.23
C SER A 98 -9.16 0.59 6.95
N LEU A 99 -9.29 1.85 7.40
CA LEU A 99 -8.28 2.48 8.27
C LEU A 99 -8.13 1.72 9.60
N GLU A 100 -9.23 1.21 10.14
CA GLU A 100 -9.21 0.40 11.35
C GLU A 100 -8.38 -0.88 11.16
N GLN A 101 -8.60 -1.60 10.06
CA GLN A 101 -7.78 -2.77 9.72
C GLN A 101 -6.30 -2.38 9.50
N LEU A 102 -6.03 -1.23 8.87
CA LEU A 102 -4.66 -0.73 8.68
C LEU A 102 -3.93 -0.59 10.03
N LEU A 103 -4.57 0.04 11.00
CA LEU A 103 -4.00 0.27 12.33
C LEU A 103 -3.93 -1.03 13.16
N HIS A 104 -4.97 -1.85 13.13
CA HIS A 104 -4.98 -3.14 13.84
C HIS A 104 -3.92 -4.11 13.31
N SER A 105 -3.76 -4.20 12.00
CA SER A 105 -2.71 -5.03 11.39
C SER A 105 -1.31 -4.53 11.77
N ALA A 106 -1.10 -3.21 11.77
CA ALA A 106 0.16 -2.62 12.22
C ALA A 106 0.47 -3.01 13.67
N ARG A 107 -0.53 -2.88 14.56
CA ARG A 107 -0.39 -3.20 15.98
C ARG A 107 -0.15 -4.68 16.22
N LEU A 108 -0.82 -5.56 15.47
CA LEU A 108 -0.59 -7.01 15.57
C LEU A 108 0.84 -7.40 15.19
N ILE A 109 1.36 -6.82 14.11
CA ILE A 109 2.73 -7.08 13.65
C ILE A 109 3.75 -6.51 14.64
N ASP A 110 3.53 -5.31 15.16
CA ASP A 110 4.37 -4.68 16.19
C ASP A 110 4.44 -5.52 17.47
N CYS A 111 3.29 -5.98 17.98
CA CYS A 111 3.23 -6.74 19.23
C CYS A 111 3.71 -8.19 19.11
N TYR A 112 3.52 -8.83 17.96
CA TYR A 112 3.66 -10.29 17.83
C TYR A 112 4.55 -10.74 16.65
N GLY A 113 5.02 -9.82 15.81
CA GLY A 113 5.77 -10.11 14.60
C GLY A 113 4.91 -10.71 13.47
N GLY A 114 5.56 -11.11 12.38
CA GLY A 114 4.94 -11.88 11.31
C GLY A 114 4.99 -13.38 11.60
N PHE A 115 3.83 -14.03 11.72
CA PHE A 115 3.76 -15.46 12.00
C PHE A 115 2.76 -16.18 11.06
N LYS A 116 3.09 -17.42 10.70
CA LYS A 116 2.17 -18.30 9.97
C LYS A 116 1.39 -19.13 10.98
N VAL A 117 0.07 -19.01 10.95
CA VAL A 117 -0.82 -19.84 11.77
C VAL A 117 -1.36 -20.98 10.91
N HIS A 118 -1.16 -22.21 11.36
CA HIS A 118 -1.66 -23.41 10.66
C HIS A 118 -2.88 -24.04 11.36
N ASN A 119 -3.01 -23.88 12.67
CA ASN A 119 -4.05 -24.50 13.50
C ASN A 119 -4.71 -23.44 14.39
N LEU A 120 -5.51 -22.54 13.80
CA LEU A 120 -6.28 -21.54 14.55
C LEU A 120 -7.64 -22.11 14.96
N ALA A 121 -7.96 -22.06 16.24
CA ALA A 121 -9.30 -22.37 16.76
C ALA A 121 -9.91 -21.12 17.42
N VAL A 122 -11.21 -20.93 17.23
CA VAL A 122 -11.98 -19.84 17.83
C VAL A 122 -13.12 -20.46 18.63
N VAL A 123 -13.29 -20.04 19.88
CA VAL A 123 -14.36 -20.49 20.78
C VAL A 123 -15.09 -19.25 21.29
N SER A 124 -16.43 -19.31 21.37
CA SER A 124 -17.31 -18.26 21.87
C SER A 124 -17.81 -18.56 23.27
#